data_AF-A0A0N0NN80-F1
#
_entry.id   AF-A0A0N0NN80-F1
#
_cell.length_a   1.000
_cell.length_b   1.000
_cell.length_c   1.000
_cell.angle_alpha   90.00
_cell.angle_beta   90.00
_cell.angle_gamma   90.00
#
_symmetry.space_group_name_H-M   'P 1'
#
loop_
_entity.id
_entity.type
_entity.pdbx_description
1 polymer ?
#
loop_
_entity_poly.entity_id
_entity_poly.type
_entity_poly.pdbx_seq_one_letter_code
_entity_poly.pdbx_strand_id
1 'polypeptide(L)'
;MSSLLSRRVLSKEDEASSTDAEVTREDQDKINRFSSLHNRIRNLDEQLAVKKKDKEDLEEVTQELELVLDEEEPVRYKVGSTFYSVPLSEAQTMLQEATSDADSEIEKLEDEVGVVKEEMDKLKAELYARFGRGINLEA
;
A
#
# COMPACT_ATOMS: atom_id res chain seq x y z
N MET A 1 -37.21 3.74 -17.27
CA MET A 1 -36.67 3.92 -18.63
C MET A 1 -35.53 4.91 -18.56
N SER A 2 -34.31 4.43 -18.85
CA SER A 2 -33.04 5.14 -19.06
C SER A 2 -32.56 6.15 -18.01
N SER A 3 -31.71 5.65 -17.09
CA SER A 3 -30.60 6.44 -16.56
C SER A 3 -29.56 6.55 -17.68
N LEU A 4 -29.47 7.74 -18.28
CA LEU A 4 -28.47 8.05 -19.29
C LEU A 4 -27.10 8.08 -18.60
N LEU A 5 -26.23 7.16 -19.01
CA LEU A 5 -24.81 7.23 -18.71
C LEU A 5 -24.34 8.66 -18.98
N SER A 6 -23.88 9.34 -17.92
CA SER A 6 -23.16 10.60 -18.02
C SER A 6 -21.83 10.31 -18.72
N ARG A 7 -21.88 10.28 -20.05
CA ARG A 7 -20.70 10.37 -20.90
C ARG A 7 -20.16 11.77 -20.63
N ARG A 8 -19.14 11.89 -19.77
CA ARG A 8 -18.32 13.10 -19.67
C ARG A 8 -17.69 13.31 -21.04
N VAL A 9 -18.37 14.07 -21.89
CA VAL A 9 -17.79 14.59 -23.14
C VAL A 9 -16.96 15.80 -22.70
N LEU A 10 -15.66 15.76 -22.95
CA LEU A 10 -14.75 16.88 -22.71
C LEU A 10 -15.34 18.13 -23.37
N SER A 11 -15.29 19.27 -22.69
CA SER A 11 -15.81 20.51 -23.27
C SER A 11 -14.90 20.96 -24.42
N LYS A 12 -15.45 21.67 -25.41
CA LYS A 12 -14.71 22.11 -26.61
C LYS A 12 -13.55 23.07 -26.27
N GLU A 13 -13.58 23.66 -25.08
CA GLU A 13 -12.50 24.49 -24.53
C GLU A 13 -11.36 23.64 -23.93
N ASP A 14 -11.65 22.43 -23.45
CA ASP A 14 -10.64 21.46 -23.00
C ASP A 14 -9.87 20.85 -24.18
N GLU A 15 -10.53 20.60 -25.32
CA GLU A 15 -9.90 20.16 -26.58
C GLU A 15 -8.98 21.23 -27.18
N ALA A 16 -9.24 22.52 -26.96
CA ALA A 16 -8.43 23.60 -27.53
C ALA A 16 -7.07 23.76 -26.82
N SER A 17 -6.90 23.17 -25.62
CA SER A 17 -5.63 23.17 -24.87
C SER A 17 -4.88 21.83 -24.92
N SER A 18 -5.48 20.77 -25.48
CA SER A 18 -4.75 19.55 -25.77
C SER A 18 -3.83 19.84 -26.96
N THR A 19 -2.53 19.84 -26.72
CA THR A 19 -1.57 19.71 -27.82
C THR A 19 -1.93 18.41 -28.54
N ASP A 20 -2.28 18.50 -29.82
CA ASP A 20 -2.41 17.37 -30.75
C ASP A 20 -1.01 16.79 -31.02
N ALA A 21 -0.33 16.44 -29.93
CA ALA A 21 1.01 15.90 -29.92
C ALA A 21 0.88 14.42 -30.27
N GLU A 22 1.40 14.04 -31.43
CA GLU A 22 1.46 12.64 -31.84
C GLU A 22 2.14 11.83 -30.72
N VAL A 23 1.41 10.82 -30.23
CA VAL A 23 1.90 9.91 -29.19
C VAL A 23 2.95 9.02 -29.84
N THR A 24 4.21 9.20 -29.45
CA THR A 24 5.29 8.35 -29.95
C THR A 24 5.30 7.01 -29.22
N ARG A 25 5.95 5.99 -29.80
CA ARG A 25 6.09 4.69 -29.14
C ARG A 25 6.77 4.82 -27.76
N GLU A 26 7.78 5.68 -27.65
CA GLU A 26 8.47 5.95 -26.39
C GLU A 26 7.53 6.51 -25.32
N ASP A 27 6.56 7.34 -25.71
CA ASP A 27 5.55 7.86 -24.78
C ASP A 27 4.60 6.79 -24.32
N GLN A 28 4.17 5.92 -25.24
CA GLN A 28 3.31 4.81 -24.88
C GLN A 28 4.01 3.85 -23.91
N ASP A 29 5.31 3.64 -24.09
CA ASP A 29 6.12 2.84 -23.17
C ASP A 29 6.19 3.50 -21.78
N LYS A 30 6.35 4.84 -21.71
CA LYS A 30 6.26 5.60 -20.46
C LYS A 30 4.88 5.52 -19.82
N ILE A 31 3.80 5.66 -20.59
CA ILE A 31 2.42 5.55 -20.09
C ILE A 31 2.17 4.15 -19.52
N ASN A 32 2.60 3.10 -20.21
CA ASN A 32 2.48 1.73 -19.72
C ASN A 32 3.29 1.52 -18.43
N ARG A 33 4.50 2.09 -18.37
CA ARG A 33 5.33 2.08 -17.16
C ARG A 33 4.63 2.80 -16.00
N PHE A 34 4.03 3.97 -16.23
CA PHE A 34 3.23 4.69 -15.24
C PHE A 34 2.12 3.82 -14.66
N SER A 35 1.30 3.21 -15.52
CA SER A 35 0.22 2.32 -15.08
C SER A 35 0.74 1.13 -14.26
N SER A 36 1.90 0.56 -14.66
CA SER A 36 2.52 -0.53 -13.90
C SER A 36 3.02 -0.09 -12.52
N LEU A 37 3.64 1.09 -12.40
CA LEU A 37 4.12 1.65 -11.13
C LEU A 37 2.95 1.99 -10.22
N HIS A 38 1.87 2.57 -10.75
CA HIS A 38 0.66 2.86 -9.99
C HIS A 38 0.04 1.59 -9.41
N ASN A 39 -0.10 0.53 -10.21
CA ASN A 39 -0.60 -0.76 -9.73
C ASN A 39 0.31 -1.37 -8.67
N ARG A 40 1.65 -1.23 -8.81
CA ARG A 40 2.61 -1.68 -7.81
C ARG A 40 2.44 -0.91 -6.50
N ILE A 41 2.32 0.41 -6.53
CA ILE A 41 2.08 1.23 -5.33
C ILE A 41 0.79 0.78 -4.64
N ARG A 42 -0.30 0.59 -5.40
CA ARG A 42 -1.57 0.14 -4.83
C ARG A 42 -1.44 -1.21 -4.13
N ASN A 43 -0.71 -2.15 -4.74
CA ASN A 43 -0.48 -3.46 -4.15
C ASN A 43 0.40 -3.39 -2.90
N LEU A 44 1.44 -2.54 -2.91
CA LEU A 44 2.28 -2.32 -1.75
C LEU A 44 1.51 -1.65 -0.61
N ASP A 45 0.68 -0.63 -0.91
CA ASP A 45 -0.18 0.02 0.08
C ASP A 45 -1.21 -0.97 0.67
N GLU A 46 -1.78 -1.87 -0.15
CA GLU A 46 -2.64 -2.97 0.33
C GLU A 46 -1.89 -3.91 1.29
N GLN A 47 -0.66 -4.32 0.96
CA GLN A 47 0.18 -5.16 1.82
C GLN A 47 0.54 -4.45 3.13
N LEU A 48 0.88 -3.18 3.05
CA LEU A 48 1.25 -2.34 4.18
C LEU A 48 0.06 -2.16 5.14
N ALA A 49 -1.15 -1.98 4.60
CA ALA A 49 -2.38 -1.94 5.41
C ALA A 49 -2.63 -3.26 6.16
N VAL A 50 -2.40 -4.41 5.52
CA VAL A 50 -2.49 -5.72 6.19
C VAL A 50 -1.45 -5.82 7.32
N LYS A 51 -0.20 -5.46 7.05
CA LYS A 51 0.89 -5.53 8.05
C LYS A 51 0.68 -4.57 9.23
N LYS A 52 0.17 -3.36 8.99
CA LYS A 52 -0.20 -2.43 10.06
C LYS A 52 -1.31 -2.99 10.94
N LYS A 53 -2.30 -3.65 10.33
CA LYS A 53 -3.33 -4.35 11.09
C LYS A 53 -2.77 -5.51 11.91
N ASP A 54 -1.90 -6.34 11.33
CA ASP A 54 -1.25 -7.43 12.05
C ASP A 54 -0.47 -6.89 13.27
N LYS A 55 0.20 -5.74 13.13
CA LYS A 55 0.88 -5.06 14.24
C LYS A 55 -0.10 -4.56 15.30
N GLU A 56 -1.19 -3.91 14.92
CA GLU A 56 -2.24 -3.47 15.86
C GLU A 56 -2.80 -4.67 16.66
N ASP A 57 -3.07 -5.79 15.99
CA ASP A 57 -3.54 -7.02 16.63
C ASP A 57 -2.50 -7.57 17.64
N LEU A 58 -1.19 -7.48 17.33
CA LEU A 58 -0.12 -7.88 18.24
C LEU A 58 0.00 -6.95 19.46
N GLU A 59 -0.15 -5.63 19.26
CA GLU A 59 -0.13 -4.64 20.33
C GLU A 59 -1.34 -4.77 21.27
N GLU A 60 -2.52 -5.10 20.74
CA GLU A 60 -3.72 -5.39 21.52
C GLU A 60 -3.50 -6.64 22.39
N VAL A 61 -3.01 -7.73 21.80
CA VAL A 61 -2.69 -8.97 22.54
C VAL A 61 -1.64 -8.73 23.62
N THR A 62 -0.65 -7.87 23.35
CA THR A 62 0.38 -7.52 24.33
C THR A 62 -0.23 -6.78 25.53
N GLN A 63 -1.12 -5.79 25.29
CA GLN A 63 -1.82 -5.07 26.35
C GLN A 63 -2.72 -5.98 27.18
N GLU A 64 -3.43 -6.90 26.54
CA GLU A 64 -4.29 -7.88 27.25
C GLU A 64 -3.46 -8.85 28.11
N LEU A 65 -2.25 -9.22 27.66
CA LEU A 65 -1.34 -10.06 28.44
C LEU A 65 -0.76 -9.35 29.66
N GLU A 66 -0.59 -8.03 29.62
CA GLU A 66 -0.16 -7.25 30.78
C GLU A 66 -1.20 -7.22 31.92
N LEU A 67 -2.47 -7.50 31.61
CA LEU A 67 -3.55 -7.59 32.61
C LEU A 67 -3.55 -8.93 33.37
N VAL A 68 -2.75 -9.90 32.95
CA VAL A 68 -2.61 -11.20 33.63
C VAL A 68 -1.88 -10.99 34.95
N LEU A 69 -2.58 -11.22 36.06
CA LEU A 69 -2.07 -10.99 37.41
C LEU A 69 -1.12 -12.09 37.92
N ASP A 70 -1.11 -13.25 37.28
CA ASP A 70 -0.30 -14.41 37.69
C ASP A 70 0.68 -14.81 36.58
N GLU A 71 1.96 -14.51 36.79
CA GLU A 71 3.05 -14.84 35.85
C GLU A 71 3.30 -16.35 35.72
N GLU A 72 2.77 -17.17 36.65
CA GLU A 72 2.90 -18.62 36.63
C GLU A 72 1.79 -19.32 35.82
N GLU A 73 0.73 -18.61 35.41
CA GLU A 73 -0.35 -19.19 34.62
C GLU A 73 0.06 -19.35 33.13
N PRO A 74 0.05 -20.59 32.57
CA PRO A 74 0.49 -20.80 31.20
C PRO A 74 -0.53 -20.27 30.19
N VAL A 75 -0.06 -19.47 29.24
CA VAL A 75 -0.85 -18.88 28.16
C VAL A 75 -0.97 -19.84 27.00
N ARG A 76 -2.12 -19.86 26.33
CA ARG A 76 -2.32 -20.64 25.11
C ARG A 76 -1.85 -19.86 23.88
N TYR A 77 -0.66 -20.18 23.40
CA TYR A 77 -0.09 -19.59 22.19
C TYR A 77 -0.50 -20.38 20.93
N LYS A 78 -1.01 -19.70 19.91
CA LYS A 78 -1.49 -20.33 18.67
C LYS A 78 -0.39 -20.34 17.61
N VAL A 79 -0.04 -21.53 17.11
CA VAL A 79 0.84 -21.70 15.95
C VAL A 79 0.09 -22.45 14.86
N GLY A 80 -0.24 -21.75 13.78
CA GLY A 80 -1.05 -22.31 12.69
C GLY A 80 -2.45 -22.73 13.16
N SER A 81 -2.68 -24.04 13.28
CA SER A 81 -3.95 -24.63 13.73
C SER A 81 -3.91 -25.23 15.14
N THR A 82 -2.77 -25.20 15.82
CA THR A 82 -2.58 -25.83 17.14
C THR A 82 -2.29 -24.79 18.22
N PHE A 83 -2.69 -25.09 19.46
CA PHE A 83 -2.38 -24.26 20.64
C PHE A 83 -1.37 -24.98 21.53
N TYR A 84 -0.35 -24.24 21.97
CA TYR A 84 0.65 -24.68 22.94
C TYR A 84 0.46 -23.92 24.24
N SER A 85 0.67 -24.58 25.39
CA SER A 85 0.79 -23.88 26.67
C SER A 85 2.22 -23.42 26.83
N VAL A 86 2.40 -22.12 26.94
CA VAL A 86 3.70 -21.46 27.02
C VAL A 86 3.71 -20.59 28.27
N PRO A 87 4.81 -20.55 29.05
CA PRO A 87 4.95 -19.60 30.16
C PRO A 87 4.75 -18.16 29.69
N LEU A 88 4.21 -17.30 30.56
CA LEU A 88 3.93 -15.90 30.24
C LEU A 88 5.18 -15.17 29.72
N SER A 89 6.33 -15.37 30.37
CA SER A 89 7.61 -14.74 30.01
C SER A 89 8.10 -15.12 28.60
N GLU A 90 7.91 -16.38 28.22
CA GLU A 90 8.26 -16.86 26.88
C GLU A 90 7.26 -16.33 25.84
N ALA A 91 5.96 -16.32 26.14
CA ALA A 91 4.95 -15.73 25.27
C ALA A 91 5.19 -14.22 25.02
N GLN A 92 5.60 -13.48 26.05
CA GLN A 92 5.98 -12.06 25.94
C GLN A 92 7.21 -11.86 25.04
N THR A 93 8.23 -12.71 25.19
CA THR A 93 9.42 -12.66 24.33
C THR A 93 9.05 -12.93 22.87
N MET A 94 8.23 -13.95 22.61
CA MET A 94 7.76 -14.27 21.26
C MET A 94 6.92 -13.15 20.64
N LEU A 95 6.09 -12.47 21.44
CA LEU A 95 5.31 -11.31 20.97
C LEU A 95 6.21 -10.12 20.66
N GLN A 96 7.22 -9.84 21.48
CA GLN A 96 8.19 -8.79 21.21
C GLN A 96 8.97 -9.05 19.92
N GLU A 97 9.42 -10.28 19.69
CA GLU A 97 10.06 -10.68 18.43
C GLU A 97 9.12 -10.49 17.24
N ALA A 98 7.87 -10.98 17.34
CA ALA A 98 6.89 -10.84 16.27
C ALA A 98 6.56 -9.37 15.94
N THR A 99 6.41 -8.51 16.95
CA THR A 99 6.19 -7.07 16.77
C THR A 99 7.39 -6.40 16.11
N SER A 100 8.62 -6.75 16.54
CA SER A 100 9.86 -6.23 15.93
C SER A 100 10.02 -6.65 14.47
N ASP A 101 9.65 -7.90 14.14
CA ASP A 101 9.67 -8.39 12.76
C ASP A 101 8.63 -7.65 11.90
N ALA A 102 7.42 -7.47 12.44
CA ALA A 102 6.36 -6.70 11.77
C ALA A 102 6.81 -5.25 11.50
N ASP A 103 7.48 -4.61 12.46
CA ASP A 103 8.04 -3.26 12.30
C ASP A 103 9.09 -3.18 11.19
N SER A 104 10.02 -4.13 11.15
CA SER A 104 11.04 -4.19 10.09
C SER A 104 10.43 -4.43 8.71
N GLU A 105 9.37 -5.23 8.62
CA GLU A 105 8.65 -5.46 7.36
C GLU A 105 7.88 -4.21 6.92
N ILE A 106 7.23 -3.50 7.84
CA ILE A 106 6.55 -2.23 7.55
C ILE A 106 7.55 -1.21 7.04
N GLU A 107 8.70 -1.03 7.69
CA GLU A 107 9.74 -0.09 7.27
C GLU A 107 10.23 -0.39 5.84
N LYS A 108 10.51 -1.66 5.53
CA LYS A 108 10.91 -2.09 4.17
C LYS A 108 9.85 -1.80 3.12
N LEU A 109 8.58 -2.04 3.45
CA LEU A 109 7.45 -1.76 2.54
C LEU A 109 7.28 -0.25 2.34
N GLU A 110 7.42 0.55 3.39
CA GLU A 110 7.37 2.02 3.33
C GLU A 110 8.50 2.58 2.45
N ASP A 111 9.72 2.05 2.59
CA ASP A 111 10.86 2.39 1.74
C ASP A 111 10.60 2.03 0.28
N GLU A 112 10.09 0.82 0.01
CA GLU A 112 9.78 0.39 -1.35
C GLU A 112 8.70 1.28 -1.98
N VAL A 113 7.65 1.61 -1.22
CA VAL A 113 6.60 2.56 -1.65
C VAL A 113 7.21 3.92 -1.96
N GLY A 114 8.14 4.42 -1.14
CA GLY A 114 8.86 5.67 -1.36
C GLY A 114 9.62 5.67 -2.68
N VAL A 115 10.44 4.65 -2.93
CA VAL A 115 11.22 4.51 -4.17
C VAL A 115 10.31 4.45 -5.41
N VAL A 116 9.22 3.69 -5.35
CA VAL A 116 8.29 3.56 -6.48
C VAL A 116 7.51 4.86 -6.72
N LYS A 117 7.13 5.58 -5.65
CA LYS A 117 6.49 6.90 -5.75
C LYS A 117 7.42 7.93 -6.39
N GLU A 118 8.70 7.96 -6.02
CA GLU A 118 9.67 8.84 -6.65
C GLU A 118 9.84 8.55 -8.16
N GLU A 119 9.89 7.28 -8.55
CA GLU A 119 9.94 6.89 -9.97
C GLU A 119 8.66 7.34 -10.70
N MET A 120 7.51 7.14 -10.08
CA MET A 120 6.21 7.53 -10.62
C MET A 120 6.10 9.05 -10.79
N ASP A 121 6.54 9.85 -9.82
CA ASP A 121 6.45 11.32 -9.87
C ASP A 121 7.38 11.92 -10.93
N LYS A 122 8.60 11.38 -11.08
CA LYS A 122 9.51 11.76 -12.17
C LYS A 122 8.85 11.52 -13.52
N LEU A 123 8.24 10.35 -13.69
CA LEU A 123 7.60 9.95 -14.93
C LEU A 123 6.29 10.73 -15.19
N LYS A 124 5.54 11.08 -14.13
CA LYS A 124 4.38 11.99 -14.17
C LYS A 124 4.81 13.35 -14.72
N ALA A 125 5.87 13.95 -14.17
CA ALA A 125 6.38 15.25 -14.61
C ALA A 125 6.83 15.25 -16.08
N GLU A 126 7.52 14.19 -16.52
CA GLU A 126 7.92 14.04 -17.93
C GLU A 126 6.72 13.96 -18.88
N LEU A 127 5.71 13.18 -18.52
CA LEU A 127 4.50 13.02 -19.34
C LEU A 127 3.66 14.30 -19.38
N TYR A 128 3.51 15.02 -18.27
CA TYR A 128 2.82 16.31 -18.24
C TYR A 128 3.59 17.41 -18.99
N ALA A 129 4.92 17.41 -18.95
CA ALA A 129 5.73 18.37 -19.72
C ALA A 129 5.55 18.16 -21.23
N ARG A 130 5.31 16.92 -21.68
CA ARG A 130 5.14 16.58 -23.10
C ARG A 130 3.71 16.73 -23.61
N PHE A 131 2.72 16.26 -22.85
CA PHE A 131 1.31 16.20 -23.28
C PHE A 131 0.41 17.25 -22.63
N GLY A 132 0.90 17.99 -21.63
CA GLY A 132 0.13 19.02 -20.94
C GLY A 132 -1.20 18.50 -20.40
N ARG A 133 -2.29 19.21 -20.73
CA ARG A 133 -3.67 18.81 -20.37
C ARG A 133 -4.26 17.73 -21.28
N GLY A 134 -3.54 17.29 -22.31
CA GLY A 134 -3.97 16.25 -23.25
C GLY A 134 -3.87 14.82 -22.69
N ILE A 135 -3.29 14.63 -21.51
CA ILE A 135 -3.18 13.33 -20.84
C ILE A 135 -3.82 13.38 -19.45
N ASN A 136 -4.66 12.38 -19.13
CA ASN A 136 -5.17 12.20 -17.78
C ASN A 136 -4.43 11.05 -17.09
N LEU A 137 -3.54 11.41 -16.17
CA LEU A 137 -2.77 10.46 -15.35
C LEU A 137 -3.36 10.30 -13.93
N GLU A 138 -4.54 10.86 -13.68
CA GLU A 138 -5.23 10.72 -12.40
C GLU A 138 -6.25 9.58 -12.52
N ALA A 139 -6.06 8.54 -11.69
CA ALA A 139 -6.98 7.43 -11.49
C ALA A 139 -7.29 7.28 -10.00
#